data_AF-A0A3D6B9Q2-F1
#
_entry.id   AF-A0A3D6B9Q2-F1
#
_cell.length_a   1.000
_cell.length_b   1.000
_cell.length_c   1.000
_cell.angle_alpha   90.00
_cell.angle_beta   90.00
_cell.angle_gamma   90.00
#
_symmetry.space_group_name_H-M   'P 1'
#
loop_
_entity.id
_entity.type
_entity.pdbx_description
1 polymer ?
#
loop_
_entity_poly.entity_id
_entity_poly.type
_entity_poly.pdbx_seq_one_letter_code
_entity_poly.pdbx_strand_id
1 'polypeptide(L)'
;MNIKSKLLLAAITICSTLFIGWGNVGHRIINTRTILSVTPAMSFWGSWSDSLAAHGSDADNRKNIDPTEAPKHYIDIDNYAEFISNGYISQSFDSLVLQHGITFVMNQGILPWAIMNTFDSLQAAFQNDQFHKAMLIAADLGHYVGDMHMPLHITRNYNGQYTGQTGVHSRFESTMINTYNTQIVYSGDSLIYVENISDYVFQMIYNNYNYVDSVLKADSLAKAFAGNTTSSAYYSKMWELSKGFTTKLFKEASYKLTCLIYTAWLNAGSPVSVEEESILQSPSTFNLYQNYPNPFNPTTKISWQSSVGSWQTLKVYDVLGNEVATLVNEEKPAGSYEVSFNADGLSSGIYFYKLFSGNFVETKKMILLR
;
A
#
# COMPACT_ATOMS: atom_id res chain seq x y z
N MET A 1 -58.31 9.03 -21.22
CA MET A 1 -57.40 8.26 -22.12
C MET A 1 -56.66 9.26 -23.00
N ASN A 2 -55.34 9.35 -23.10
CA ASN A 2 -54.26 8.70 -22.38
C ASN A 2 -53.01 9.60 -22.50
N ILE A 3 -52.49 9.97 -21.34
CA ILE A 3 -51.10 10.16 -20.93
C ILE A 3 -50.06 10.49 -22.03
N LYS A 4 -49.58 11.74 -21.98
CA LYS A 4 -48.28 12.16 -22.52
C LYS A 4 -47.17 11.48 -21.71
N SER A 5 -46.44 10.53 -22.31
CA SER A 5 -45.24 9.94 -21.72
C SER A 5 -44.08 10.94 -21.77
N LYS A 6 -43.88 11.69 -20.68
CA LYS A 6 -42.58 12.30 -20.39
C LYS A 6 -41.63 11.17 -20.00
N LEU A 7 -40.82 10.70 -20.95
CA LEU A 7 -39.59 9.99 -20.64
C LEU A 7 -38.64 11.00 -19.98
N LEU A 8 -38.66 11.05 -18.65
CA LEU A 8 -37.52 11.57 -17.90
C LEU A 8 -36.38 10.59 -18.17
N LEU A 9 -35.51 10.93 -19.11
CA LEU A 9 -34.19 10.35 -19.18
C LEU A 9 -33.46 10.88 -17.94
N ALA A 10 -33.52 10.14 -16.83
CA ALA A 10 -32.63 10.38 -15.72
C ALA A 10 -31.22 10.08 -16.23
N ALA A 11 -30.50 11.12 -16.63
CA ALA A 11 -29.07 11.07 -16.81
C ALA A 11 -28.50 10.72 -15.41
N ILE A 12 -28.28 9.43 -15.17
CA ILE A 12 -27.39 8.99 -14.11
C ILE A 12 -26.02 9.44 -14.57
N THR A 13 -25.63 10.63 -14.11
CA THR A 13 -24.29 11.13 -14.26
C THR A 13 -23.38 10.08 -13.63
N ILE A 14 -22.63 9.37 -14.46
CA ILE A 14 -21.49 8.57 -14.03
C ILE A 14 -20.55 9.56 -13.37
N CYS A 15 -20.66 9.68 -12.05
CA CYS A 15 -19.80 10.52 -11.26
C CYS A 15 -18.50 9.76 -11.10
N SER A 16 -17.64 9.85 -12.12
CA SER A 16 -16.24 9.43 -12.10
C SER A 16 -15.40 10.32 -11.15
N THR A 17 -15.99 10.75 -10.04
CA THR A 17 -15.29 11.50 -9.00
C THR A 17 -14.52 10.50 -8.16
N LEU A 18 -13.24 10.32 -8.51
CA LEU A 18 -12.12 9.99 -7.64
C LEU A 18 -12.53 9.25 -6.35
N PHE A 19 -12.94 7.99 -6.51
CA PHE A 19 -12.94 7.03 -5.42
C PHE A 19 -11.48 6.70 -5.15
N ILE A 20 -10.77 7.57 -4.46
CA ILE A 20 -9.48 7.22 -3.86
C ILE A 20 -9.87 6.42 -2.62
N GLY A 21 -9.21 5.29 -2.38
CA GLY A 21 -9.39 4.43 -1.21
C GLY A 21 -9.30 5.14 0.14
N TRP A 22 -8.71 4.45 1.12
CA TRP A 22 -7.97 5.25 2.08
C TRP A 22 -6.99 6.16 1.32
N GLY A 23 -6.75 7.41 1.75
CA GLY A 23 -5.71 8.20 1.10
C GLY A 23 -4.36 7.46 1.12
N ASN A 24 -3.37 7.88 0.33
CA ASN A 24 -2.03 7.24 0.27
C ASN A 24 -1.47 6.85 1.66
N VAL A 25 -1.65 7.73 2.67
CA VAL A 25 -1.24 7.44 4.06
C VAL A 25 -1.93 6.19 4.63
N GLY A 26 -3.23 6.03 4.43
CA GLY A 26 -3.95 4.88 4.97
C GLY A 26 -3.55 3.55 4.31
N HIS A 27 -3.43 3.51 2.97
CA HIS A 27 -2.94 2.30 2.30
C HIS A 27 -1.52 1.94 2.72
N ARG A 28 -0.64 2.94 2.89
CA ARG A 28 0.70 2.72 3.44
C ARG A 28 0.66 2.07 4.81
N ILE A 29 -0.17 2.58 5.72
CA ILE A 29 -0.32 2.02 7.08
C ILE A 29 -0.76 0.56 7.02
N ILE A 30 -1.78 0.25 6.21
CA ILE A 30 -2.33 -1.12 6.09
C ILE A 30 -1.27 -2.08 5.55
N ASN A 31 -0.60 -1.69 4.46
CA ASN A 31 0.43 -2.53 3.82
C ASN A 31 1.65 -2.74 4.73
N THR A 32 2.20 -1.68 5.34
CA THR A 32 3.34 -1.77 6.26
C THR A 32 3.03 -2.67 7.45
N ARG A 33 1.79 -2.68 7.95
CA ARG A 33 1.43 -3.39 9.19
C ARG A 33 1.04 -4.85 9.00
N THR A 34 1.13 -5.37 7.78
CA THR A 34 1.06 -6.83 7.55
C THR A 34 2.13 -7.58 8.35
N ILE A 35 3.30 -6.97 8.57
CA ILE A 35 4.38 -7.54 9.38
C ILE A 35 4.01 -7.79 10.85
N LEU A 36 2.92 -7.21 11.35
CA LEU A 36 2.51 -7.42 12.74
C LEU A 36 1.97 -8.84 13.00
N SER A 37 1.58 -9.55 11.94
CA SER A 37 0.99 -10.88 12.01
C SER A 37 1.83 -11.98 11.36
N VAL A 38 3.01 -11.68 10.79
CA VAL A 38 3.80 -12.71 10.09
C VAL A 38 4.34 -13.78 11.03
N THR A 39 4.43 -15.01 10.52
CA THR A 39 5.12 -16.11 11.21
C THR A 39 6.59 -16.18 10.79
N PRO A 40 7.47 -16.86 11.57
CA PRO A 40 8.87 -17.07 11.18
C PRO A 40 9.03 -17.78 9.82
N ALA A 41 8.07 -18.62 9.43
CA ALA A 41 8.07 -19.33 8.14
C ALA A 41 7.88 -18.39 6.93
N MET A 42 7.48 -17.13 7.17
CA MET A 42 7.34 -16.09 6.16
C MET A 42 8.34 -14.94 6.43
N SER A 43 9.54 -15.24 6.92
CA SER A 43 10.54 -14.20 7.26
C SER A 43 10.86 -13.26 6.08
N PHE A 44 10.82 -13.77 4.84
CA PHE A 44 10.97 -12.95 3.63
C PHE A 44 9.91 -11.85 3.52
N TRP A 45 8.73 -12.02 4.11
CA TRP A 45 7.67 -11.02 4.12
C TRP A 45 8.05 -9.72 4.82
N GLY A 46 8.89 -9.81 5.87
CA GLY A 46 9.42 -8.62 6.54
C GLY A 46 10.16 -7.68 5.60
N SER A 47 10.81 -8.23 4.56
CA SER A 47 11.51 -7.47 3.52
C SER A 47 10.57 -6.76 2.53
N TRP A 48 9.31 -7.20 2.42
CA TRP A 48 8.35 -6.63 1.49
C TRP A 48 7.65 -5.40 2.06
N SER A 49 7.65 -5.21 3.37
CA SER A 49 6.89 -4.15 4.07
C SER A 49 7.02 -2.77 3.42
N ASP A 50 8.25 -2.33 3.17
CA ASP A 50 8.51 -1.01 2.57
C ASP A 50 8.02 -0.94 1.12
N SER A 51 8.15 -2.04 0.37
CA SER A 51 7.72 -2.13 -1.03
C SER A 51 6.19 -2.17 -1.14
N LEU A 52 5.51 -2.97 -0.30
CA LEU A 52 4.05 -2.99 -0.21
C LEU A 52 3.51 -1.61 0.13
N ALA A 53 4.18 -0.88 1.03
CA ALA A 53 3.82 0.49 1.34
C ALA A 53 4.05 1.42 0.14
N ALA A 54 5.20 1.32 -0.55
CA ALA A 54 5.51 2.12 -1.73
C ALA A 54 4.50 1.94 -2.86
N HIS A 55 4.00 0.72 -3.05
CA HIS A 55 3.08 0.34 -4.11
C HIS A 55 1.60 0.30 -3.68
N GLY A 56 1.29 0.61 -2.42
CA GLY A 56 -0.06 0.49 -1.87
C GLY A 56 -1.13 1.41 -2.49
N SER A 57 -0.73 2.35 -3.34
CA SER A 57 -1.63 3.25 -4.10
C SER A 57 -1.50 3.10 -5.62
N ASP A 58 -0.84 2.04 -6.10
CA ASP A 58 -0.66 1.85 -7.55
C ASP A 58 -1.98 1.58 -8.27
N ALA A 59 -2.91 0.85 -7.64
CA ALA A 59 -4.27 0.65 -8.16
C ALA A 59 -5.03 2.00 -8.35
N ASP A 60 -4.85 2.97 -7.46
CA ASP A 60 -5.41 4.32 -7.65
C ASP A 60 -4.84 4.98 -8.92
N ASN A 61 -3.52 4.93 -9.08
CA ASN A 61 -2.81 5.51 -10.22
C ASN A 61 -3.27 4.87 -11.53
N ARG A 62 -3.56 3.57 -11.51
CA ARG A 62 -3.95 2.76 -12.66
C ARG A 62 -5.29 3.18 -13.26
N LYS A 63 -6.20 3.81 -12.50
CA LYS A 63 -7.47 4.37 -13.03
C LYS A 63 -7.29 5.36 -14.17
N ASN A 64 -6.13 6.03 -14.25
CA ASN A 64 -5.84 6.99 -15.31
C ASN A 64 -5.51 6.33 -16.66
N ILE A 65 -5.18 5.04 -16.66
CA ILE A 65 -4.69 4.31 -17.84
C ILE A 65 -5.50 3.03 -18.14
N ASP A 66 -6.19 2.47 -17.15
CA ASP A 66 -7.06 1.30 -17.29
C ASP A 66 -8.53 1.68 -16.99
N PRO A 67 -9.41 1.74 -18.01
CA PRO A 67 -10.81 2.09 -17.82
C PRO A 67 -11.60 1.04 -17.02
N THR A 68 -11.05 -0.17 -16.84
CA THR A 68 -11.69 -1.25 -16.06
C THR A 68 -11.32 -1.20 -14.59
N GLU A 69 -10.41 -0.32 -14.18
CA GLU A 69 -9.90 -0.27 -12.82
C GLU A 69 -10.90 0.33 -11.84
N ALA A 70 -11.59 1.41 -12.22
CA ALA A 70 -12.42 2.17 -11.27
C ALA A 70 -13.51 1.34 -10.55
N PRO A 71 -14.24 0.41 -11.22
CA PRO A 71 -15.21 -0.46 -10.53
C PRO A 71 -14.58 -1.40 -9.48
N LYS A 72 -13.27 -1.63 -9.49
CA LYS A 72 -12.59 -2.53 -8.54
C LYS A 72 -12.39 -1.91 -7.15
N HIS A 73 -12.71 -0.63 -6.97
CA HIS A 73 -12.38 0.15 -5.76
C HIS A 73 -13.56 0.29 -4.80
N TYR A 74 -14.76 -0.16 -5.16
CA TYR A 74 -15.96 0.00 -4.33
C TYR A 74 -16.98 -1.11 -4.54
N ILE A 75 -17.95 -1.17 -3.63
CA ILE A 75 -19.22 -1.87 -3.84
C ILE A 75 -20.38 -1.13 -3.18
N ASP A 76 -21.35 -0.66 -3.96
CA ASP A 76 -22.61 -0.08 -3.49
C ASP A 76 -23.56 -1.18 -3.01
N ILE A 77 -23.16 -1.89 -1.95
CA ILE A 77 -23.82 -3.10 -1.45
C ILE A 77 -25.28 -2.85 -1.05
N ASP A 78 -25.57 -1.64 -0.61
CA ASP A 78 -26.88 -1.15 -0.18
C ASP A 78 -27.83 -0.80 -1.34
N ASN A 79 -27.38 -0.97 -2.59
CA ASN A 79 -28.25 -0.95 -3.74
C ASN A 79 -28.80 -2.34 -4.12
N TYR A 80 -28.30 -3.42 -3.51
CA TYR A 80 -28.85 -4.77 -3.65
C TYR A 80 -30.01 -4.98 -2.67
N ALA A 81 -31.21 -5.23 -3.19
CA ALA A 81 -32.40 -5.38 -2.36
C ALA A 81 -32.30 -6.57 -1.40
N GLU A 82 -31.67 -7.67 -1.84
CA GLU A 82 -31.42 -8.86 -1.02
C GLU A 82 -30.46 -8.59 0.14
N PHE A 83 -29.50 -7.66 -0.01
CA PHE A 83 -28.65 -7.24 1.08
C PHE A 83 -29.46 -6.51 2.14
N ILE A 84 -30.32 -5.58 1.71
CA ILE A 84 -31.19 -4.83 2.62
C ILE A 84 -32.17 -5.75 3.35
N SER A 85 -32.71 -6.78 2.67
CA SER A 85 -33.69 -7.68 3.28
C SER A 85 -33.06 -8.76 4.15
N ASN A 86 -31.91 -9.30 3.76
CA ASN A 86 -31.35 -10.52 4.34
C ASN A 86 -29.98 -10.32 4.99
N GLY A 87 -29.31 -9.21 4.73
CA GLY A 87 -27.95 -8.91 5.20
C GLY A 87 -26.83 -9.51 4.34
N TYR A 88 -27.14 -10.15 3.21
CA TYR A 88 -26.16 -10.75 2.31
C TYR A 88 -26.61 -10.73 0.84
N ILE A 89 -25.66 -10.91 -0.07
CA ILE A 89 -25.89 -11.08 -1.51
C ILE A 89 -25.29 -12.41 -1.98
N SER A 90 -25.64 -12.87 -3.18
CA SER A 90 -24.93 -14.00 -3.77
C SER A 90 -23.46 -13.63 -3.95
N GLN A 91 -22.55 -14.49 -3.50
CA GLN A 91 -21.12 -14.27 -3.64
C GLN A 91 -20.61 -14.62 -5.06
N SER A 92 -21.41 -15.37 -5.82
CA SER A 92 -21.12 -15.72 -7.21
C SER A 92 -21.43 -14.54 -8.13
N PHE A 93 -20.39 -14.04 -8.82
CA PHE A 93 -20.53 -12.98 -9.82
C PHE A 93 -21.57 -13.35 -10.88
N ASP A 94 -21.45 -14.55 -11.45
CA ASP A 94 -22.37 -15.05 -12.49
C ASP A 94 -23.81 -15.10 -11.98
N SER A 95 -24.04 -15.52 -10.74
CA SER A 95 -25.39 -15.55 -10.16
C SER A 95 -25.99 -14.15 -10.04
N LEU A 96 -25.20 -13.15 -9.62
CA LEU A 96 -25.67 -11.76 -9.58
C LEU A 96 -25.90 -11.18 -10.97
N VAL A 97 -25.05 -11.51 -11.94
CA VAL A 97 -25.22 -11.09 -13.34
C VAL A 97 -26.48 -11.72 -13.93
N LEU A 98 -26.76 -12.99 -13.64
CA LEU A 98 -28.00 -13.65 -14.05
C LEU A 98 -29.24 -13.00 -13.41
N GLN A 99 -29.14 -12.57 -12.15
CA GLN A 99 -30.25 -11.97 -11.42
C GLN A 99 -30.52 -10.50 -11.81
N HIS A 100 -29.47 -9.69 -11.94
CA HIS A 100 -29.58 -8.23 -12.07
C HIS A 100 -29.09 -7.67 -13.41
N GLY A 101 -28.37 -8.48 -14.20
CA GLY A 101 -27.72 -8.05 -15.44
C GLY A 101 -26.33 -7.42 -15.20
N ILE A 102 -25.43 -7.65 -16.16
CA ILE A 102 -24.01 -7.22 -16.06
C ILE A 102 -23.84 -5.72 -15.85
N THR A 103 -24.64 -4.89 -16.53
CA THR A 103 -24.55 -3.43 -16.40
C THR A 103 -24.87 -2.97 -14.98
N PHE A 104 -25.87 -3.58 -14.33
CA PHE A 104 -26.20 -3.25 -12.95
C PHE A 104 -25.04 -3.61 -12.02
N VAL A 105 -24.55 -4.85 -12.11
CA VAL A 105 -23.48 -5.38 -11.23
C VAL A 105 -22.21 -4.55 -11.39
N MET A 106 -21.78 -4.25 -12.63
CA MET A 106 -20.60 -3.43 -12.88
C MET A 106 -20.76 -2.00 -12.34
N ASN A 107 -21.96 -1.43 -12.44
CA ASN A 107 -22.26 -0.09 -11.89
C ASN A 107 -22.32 -0.07 -10.37
N GLN A 108 -22.53 -1.21 -9.70
CA GLN A 108 -22.46 -1.29 -8.24
C GLN A 108 -21.03 -1.43 -7.76
N GLY A 109 -20.04 -1.59 -8.63
CA GLY A 109 -18.68 -1.90 -8.23
C GLY A 109 -18.49 -3.40 -7.95
N ILE A 110 -17.25 -3.85 -8.16
CA ILE A 110 -16.85 -5.26 -8.19
C ILE A 110 -15.70 -5.57 -7.23
N LEU A 111 -15.47 -4.71 -6.23
CA LEU A 111 -14.40 -4.83 -5.25
C LEU A 111 -14.23 -6.24 -4.64
N PRO A 112 -15.29 -6.98 -4.24
CA PRO A 112 -15.11 -8.33 -3.69
C PRO A 112 -14.47 -9.30 -4.68
N TRP A 113 -14.88 -9.25 -5.95
CA TRP A 113 -14.33 -10.11 -7.00
C TRP A 113 -12.96 -9.63 -7.48
N ALA A 114 -12.68 -8.33 -7.43
CA ALA A 114 -11.33 -7.82 -7.63
C ALA A 114 -10.34 -8.39 -6.59
N ILE A 115 -10.72 -8.45 -5.31
CA ILE A 115 -9.90 -9.08 -4.26
C ILE A 115 -9.68 -10.57 -4.58
N MET A 116 -10.73 -11.33 -4.91
CA MET A 116 -10.61 -12.76 -5.24
C MET A 116 -9.71 -13.01 -6.46
N ASN A 117 -9.90 -12.25 -7.56
CA ASN A 117 -9.07 -12.37 -8.75
C ASN A 117 -7.59 -12.00 -8.49
N THR A 118 -7.36 -11.01 -7.62
CA THR A 118 -6.01 -10.58 -7.24
C THR A 118 -5.34 -11.63 -6.34
N PHE A 119 -6.11 -12.27 -5.44
CA PHE A 119 -5.66 -13.43 -4.67
C PHE A 119 -5.24 -14.59 -5.59
N ASP A 120 -6.05 -14.94 -6.58
CA ASP A 120 -5.71 -16.01 -7.54
C ASP A 120 -4.43 -15.67 -8.32
N SER A 121 -4.27 -14.41 -8.71
CA SER A 121 -3.07 -13.91 -9.38
C SER A 121 -1.84 -13.98 -8.49
N LEU A 122 -1.99 -13.69 -7.18
CA LEU A 122 -0.92 -13.79 -6.19
C LEU A 122 -0.49 -15.24 -6.00
N GLN A 123 -1.46 -16.14 -5.82
CA GLN A 123 -1.22 -17.58 -5.71
C GLN A 123 -0.48 -18.11 -6.94
N ALA A 124 -0.93 -17.73 -8.15
CA ALA A 124 -0.26 -18.09 -9.38
C ALA A 124 1.17 -17.53 -9.47
N ALA A 125 1.41 -16.30 -9.02
CA ALA A 125 2.76 -15.74 -9.00
C ALA A 125 3.69 -16.52 -8.06
N PHE A 126 3.21 -16.94 -6.88
CA PHE A 126 3.97 -17.82 -5.99
C PHE A 126 4.22 -19.21 -6.61
N GLN A 127 3.21 -19.82 -7.25
CA GLN A 127 3.35 -21.12 -7.91
C GLN A 127 4.38 -21.13 -9.06
N ASN A 128 4.72 -19.95 -9.59
CA ASN A 128 5.69 -19.79 -10.68
C ASN A 128 7.00 -19.13 -10.19
N ASP A 129 7.25 -19.09 -8.88
CA ASP A 129 8.45 -18.51 -8.25
C ASP A 129 8.68 -17.02 -8.61
N GLN A 130 7.63 -16.29 -8.96
CA GLN A 130 7.70 -14.88 -9.39
C GLN A 130 7.60 -13.92 -8.20
N PHE A 131 8.52 -14.00 -7.23
CA PHE A 131 8.44 -13.27 -5.95
C PHE A 131 8.30 -11.75 -6.09
N HIS A 132 9.06 -11.11 -6.98
CA HIS A 132 8.91 -9.67 -7.23
C HIS A 132 7.50 -9.32 -7.76
N LYS A 133 6.95 -10.15 -8.65
CA LYS A 133 5.59 -9.95 -9.17
C LYS A 133 4.54 -10.22 -8.09
N ALA A 134 4.74 -11.25 -7.27
CA ALA A 134 3.89 -11.56 -6.13
C ALA A 134 3.86 -10.39 -5.14
N MET A 135 4.99 -9.70 -4.91
CA MET A 135 5.05 -8.51 -4.07
C MET A 135 4.18 -7.36 -4.62
N LEU A 136 4.29 -7.07 -5.91
CA LEU A 136 3.46 -6.04 -6.54
C LEU A 136 1.97 -6.39 -6.52
N ILE A 137 1.61 -7.65 -6.80
CA ILE A 137 0.23 -8.14 -6.73
C ILE A 137 -0.29 -8.07 -5.29
N ALA A 138 0.54 -8.39 -4.30
CA ALA A 138 0.16 -8.27 -2.90
C ALA A 138 -0.06 -6.81 -2.48
N ALA A 139 0.66 -5.84 -3.05
CA ALA A 139 0.40 -4.43 -2.84
C ALA A 139 -0.95 -4.00 -3.43
N ASP A 140 -1.29 -4.44 -4.66
CA ASP A 140 -2.61 -4.24 -5.26
C ASP A 140 -3.71 -4.92 -4.42
N LEU A 141 -3.47 -6.14 -3.92
CA LEU A 141 -4.38 -6.84 -3.02
C LEU A 141 -4.61 -6.04 -1.73
N GLY A 142 -3.53 -5.47 -1.17
CA GLY A 142 -3.60 -4.63 0.01
C GLY A 142 -4.33 -3.32 -0.19
N HIS A 143 -4.29 -2.78 -1.41
CA HIS A 143 -5.13 -1.65 -1.82
C HIS A 143 -6.61 -2.01 -1.71
N TYR A 144 -7.06 -3.03 -2.45
CA TYR A 144 -8.46 -3.44 -2.48
C TYR A 144 -8.98 -3.91 -1.11
N VAL A 145 -8.17 -4.65 -0.33
CA VAL A 145 -8.55 -4.99 1.05
C VAL A 145 -8.68 -3.74 1.91
N GLY A 146 -7.84 -2.72 1.70
CA GLY A 146 -7.96 -1.42 2.34
C GLY A 146 -9.28 -0.72 2.01
N ASP A 147 -9.66 -0.66 0.74
CA ASP A 147 -10.93 -0.06 0.29
C ASP A 147 -12.13 -0.76 0.92
N MET A 148 -12.09 -2.10 1.02
CA MET A 148 -13.15 -2.89 1.66
C MET A 148 -13.33 -2.58 3.16
N HIS A 149 -12.30 -1.99 3.79
CA HIS A 149 -12.33 -1.55 5.18
C HIS A 149 -12.55 -0.04 5.32
N MET A 150 -12.70 0.68 4.21
CA MET A 150 -13.18 2.06 4.20
C MET A 150 -14.72 2.02 4.12
N PRO A 151 -15.47 2.36 5.19
CA PRO A 151 -16.92 2.15 5.20
C PRO A 151 -17.66 2.87 4.06
N LEU A 152 -17.19 4.04 3.65
CA LEU A 152 -17.80 4.80 2.56
C LEU A 152 -17.51 4.24 1.16
N HIS A 153 -16.65 3.22 1.03
CA HIS A 153 -16.42 2.50 -0.23
C HIS A 153 -17.37 1.31 -0.41
N ILE A 154 -18.15 0.98 0.63
CA ILE A 154 -19.12 -0.12 0.62
C ILE A 154 -20.57 0.39 0.71
N THR A 155 -20.86 1.56 0.15
CA THR A 155 -22.21 2.17 0.15
C THR A 155 -22.38 3.17 -0.98
N ARG A 156 -23.57 3.22 -1.58
CA ARG A 156 -23.97 4.26 -2.53
C ARG A 156 -23.93 5.67 -1.93
N ASN A 157 -23.99 5.81 -0.60
CA ASN A 157 -23.87 7.10 0.10
C ASN A 157 -22.41 7.48 0.40
N TYR A 158 -21.49 7.05 -0.46
CA TYR A 158 -20.03 7.18 -0.29
C TYR A 158 -19.55 8.59 0.05
N ASN A 159 -20.24 9.63 -0.41
CA ASN A 159 -19.87 11.01 -0.15
C ASN A 159 -20.87 11.74 0.74
N GLY A 160 -21.82 11.04 1.37
CA GLY A 160 -22.87 11.65 2.17
C GLY A 160 -23.90 12.42 1.34
N GLN A 161 -23.95 12.18 0.03
CA GLN A 161 -24.81 12.91 -0.92
C GLN A 161 -26.31 12.68 -0.67
N TYR A 162 -26.69 11.56 -0.04
CA TYR A 162 -28.08 11.26 0.31
C TYR A 162 -28.44 11.70 1.74
N THR A 163 -27.46 12.13 2.54
CA THR A 163 -27.66 12.55 3.94
C THR A 163 -27.26 14.00 4.21
N GLY A 164 -26.92 14.78 3.17
CA GLY A 164 -26.58 16.21 3.30
C GLY A 164 -25.17 16.46 3.85
N GLN A 165 -24.26 15.50 3.65
CA GLN A 165 -22.91 15.49 4.20
C GLN A 165 -21.81 15.51 3.13
N THR A 166 -22.16 15.94 1.91
CA THR A 166 -21.26 16.01 0.74
C THR A 166 -19.82 16.42 1.11
N GLY A 167 -18.87 15.61 0.68
CA GLY A 167 -17.44 15.75 0.98
C GLY A 167 -16.96 14.94 2.18
N VAL A 168 -17.83 14.21 2.89
CA VAL A 168 -17.44 13.43 4.07
C VAL A 168 -16.39 12.36 3.75
N HIS A 169 -16.40 11.83 2.52
CA HIS A 169 -15.43 10.87 2.00
C HIS A 169 -13.98 11.36 2.22
N SER A 170 -13.63 12.48 1.59
CA SER A 170 -12.30 13.09 1.68
C SER A 170 -11.97 13.62 3.09
N ARG A 171 -12.97 14.07 3.85
CA ARG A 171 -12.76 14.52 5.24
C ARG A 171 -12.35 13.35 6.14
N PHE A 172 -13.04 12.22 6.01
CA PHE A 172 -12.79 11.02 6.82
C PHE A 172 -11.52 10.30 6.38
N GLU A 173 -11.37 9.95 5.10
CA GLU A 173 -10.31 9.05 4.63
C GLU A 173 -8.94 9.71 4.52
N SER A 174 -8.92 11.01 4.25
CA SER A 174 -7.72 11.74 3.82
C SER A 174 -7.37 12.79 4.85
N THR A 175 -8.18 13.85 5.01
CA THR A 175 -7.79 14.96 5.88
C THR A 175 -7.65 14.53 7.34
N MET A 176 -8.62 13.77 7.87
CA MET A 176 -8.57 13.26 9.23
C MET A 176 -7.43 12.24 9.41
N ILE A 177 -7.33 11.23 8.53
CA ILE A 177 -6.26 10.22 8.64
C ILE A 177 -4.88 10.83 8.52
N ASN A 178 -4.63 11.73 7.57
CA ASN A 178 -3.35 12.42 7.42
C ASN A 178 -2.98 13.18 8.71
N THR A 179 -3.97 13.77 9.39
CA THR A 179 -3.75 14.50 10.65
C THR A 179 -3.45 13.57 11.82
N TYR A 180 -4.14 12.44 11.93
CA TYR A 180 -4.14 11.60 13.14
C TYR A 180 -3.47 10.22 12.98
N ASN A 181 -2.81 9.95 11.85
CA ASN A 181 -2.23 8.65 11.53
C ASN A 181 -1.32 8.06 12.63
N THR A 182 -0.55 8.90 13.33
CA THR A 182 0.36 8.46 14.40
C THR A 182 -0.36 7.90 15.63
N GLN A 183 -1.65 8.19 15.78
CA GLN A 183 -2.50 7.68 16.86
C GLN A 183 -3.19 6.36 16.50
N ILE A 184 -3.15 5.93 15.24
CA ILE A 184 -3.64 4.63 14.83
C ILE A 184 -2.58 3.62 15.25
N VAL A 185 -2.72 2.98 16.41
CA VAL A 185 -1.75 2.00 16.94
C VAL A 185 -2.50 0.73 17.32
N TYR A 186 -1.99 -0.41 16.88
CA TYR A 186 -2.54 -1.74 17.17
C TYR A 186 -1.45 -2.81 17.09
N SER A 187 -1.71 -3.96 17.71
CA SER A 187 -0.90 -5.18 17.57
C SER A 187 -1.49 -6.09 16.49
N GLY A 188 -0.68 -7.02 16.00
CA GLY A 188 -1.16 -8.09 15.12
C GLY A 188 -1.85 -9.21 15.91
N ASP A 189 -2.56 -10.04 15.16
CA ASP A 189 -3.18 -11.28 15.64
C ASP A 189 -2.51 -12.51 14.97
N SER A 190 -2.75 -13.71 15.51
CA SER A 190 -2.24 -14.95 14.91
C SER A 190 -2.92 -15.24 13.57
N LEU A 191 -2.13 -15.63 12.56
CA LEU A 191 -2.65 -15.95 11.23
C LEU A 191 -3.51 -17.19 11.25
N ILE A 192 -4.50 -17.18 10.35
CA ILE A 192 -5.31 -18.34 10.01
C ILE A 192 -5.13 -18.66 8.53
N TYR A 193 -5.26 -19.93 8.21
CA TYR A 193 -5.50 -20.35 6.84
C TYR A 193 -6.96 -20.06 6.47
N VAL A 194 -7.18 -19.46 5.29
CA VAL A 194 -8.53 -19.11 4.83
C VAL A 194 -9.07 -20.23 3.94
N GLU A 195 -9.96 -21.06 4.48
CA GLU A 195 -10.53 -22.20 3.74
C GLU A 195 -11.44 -21.78 2.59
N ASN A 196 -12.23 -20.71 2.78
CA ASN A 196 -13.16 -20.19 1.78
C ASN A 196 -12.88 -18.70 1.55
N ILE A 197 -12.15 -18.40 0.47
CA ILE A 197 -11.76 -17.02 0.11
C ILE A 197 -12.99 -16.15 -0.14
N SER A 198 -14.00 -16.68 -0.81
CA SER A 198 -15.23 -15.95 -1.13
C SER A 198 -15.94 -15.52 0.15
N ASP A 199 -16.23 -16.46 1.06
CA ASP A 199 -16.88 -16.13 2.32
C ASP A 199 -16.03 -15.13 3.12
N TYR A 200 -14.72 -15.35 3.20
CA TYR A 200 -13.80 -14.46 3.90
C TYR A 200 -13.83 -13.02 3.41
N VAL A 201 -13.88 -12.82 2.09
CA VAL A 201 -13.96 -11.49 1.46
C VAL A 201 -15.32 -10.85 1.72
N PHE A 202 -16.42 -11.58 1.51
CA PHE A 202 -17.77 -11.03 1.72
C PHE A 202 -18.06 -10.71 3.19
N GLN A 203 -17.51 -11.48 4.13
CA GLN A 203 -17.60 -11.17 5.55
C GLN A 203 -16.92 -9.82 5.89
N MET A 204 -15.94 -9.34 5.12
CA MET A 204 -15.38 -7.99 5.33
C MET A 204 -16.46 -6.94 5.11
N ILE A 205 -17.24 -7.03 4.03
CA ILE A 205 -18.34 -6.12 3.72
C ILE A 205 -19.38 -6.16 4.85
N TYR A 206 -19.85 -7.36 5.18
CA TYR A 206 -20.97 -7.53 6.11
C TYR A 206 -20.62 -7.05 7.52
N ASN A 207 -19.38 -7.26 7.95
CA ASN A 207 -18.91 -6.80 9.26
C ASN A 207 -18.59 -5.31 9.29
N ASN A 208 -18.25 -4.70 8.15
CA ASN A 208 -17.82 -3.29 8.09
C ASN A 208 -18.97 -2.34 7.73
N TYR A 209 -20.04 -2.82 7.10
CA TYR A 209 -21.14 -1.98 6.62
C TYR A 209 -21.83 -1.18 7.74
N ASN A 210 -21.90 -1.73 8.95
CA ASN A 210 -22.42 -1.01 10.12
C ASN A 210 -21.62 0.26 10.50
N TYR A 211 -20.38 0.40 10.03
CA TYR A 211 -19.57 1.58 10.26
C TYR A 211 -19.89 2.73 9.29
N VAL A 212 -20.67 2.51 8.23
CA VAL A 212 -21.19 3.59 7.37
C VAL A 212 -21.93 4.62 8.21
N ASP A 213 -22.93 4.17 8.98
CA ASP A 213 -23.71 5.03 9.87
C ASP A 213 -22.83 5.65 10.97
N SER A 214 -21.79 4.94 11.41
CA SER A 214 -20.86 5.43 12.43
C SER A 214 -20.04 6.62 11.90
N VAL A 215 -19.55 6.56 10.65
CA VAL A 215 -18.83 7.65 10.00
C VAL A 215 -19.75 8.86 9.78
N LEU A 216 -20.95 8.62 9.23
CA LEU A 216 -21.92 9.71 8.98
C LEU A 216 -22.39 10.38 10.28
N LYS A 217 -22.57 9.61 11.35
CA LYS A 217 -22.90 10.15 12.67
C LYS A 217 -21.75 10.97 13.25
N ALA A 218 -20.51 10.50 13.13
CA ALA A 218 -19.33 11.23 13.61
C ALA A 218 -19.17 12.57 12.87
N ASP A 219 -19.34 12.59 11.55
CA ASP A 219 -19.32 13.81 10.74
C ASP A 219 -20.38 14.83 11.19
N SER A 220 -21.64 14.38 11.35
CA SER A 220 -22.74 15.25 11.77
C SER A 220 -22.53 15.86 13.15
N LEU A 221 -22.07 15.05 14.11
CA LEU A 221 -21.79 15.50 15.48
C LEU A 221 -20.58 16.44 15.53
N ALA A 222 -19.53 16.16 14.75
CA ALA A 222 -18.37 17.03 14.64
C ALA A 222 -18.73 18.38 14.02
N LYS A 223 -19.56 18.39 12.98
CA LYS A 223 -20.08 19.61 12.34
C LYS A 223 -20.94 20.43 13.31
N ALA A 224 -21.82 19.77 14.06
CA ALA A 224 -22.66 20.44 15.06
C ALA A 224 -21.82 21.07 16.19
N PHE A 225 -20.74 20.40 16.60
CA PHE A 225 -19.82 20.91 17.62
C PHE A 225 -18.99 22.10 17.13
N ALA A 226 -18.42 22.02 15.92
CA ALA A 226 -17.48 23.02 15.40
C ALA A 226 -18.15 24.16 14.61
N GLY A 227 -19.42 24.01 14.21
CA GLY A 227 -20.16 24.93 13.37
C GLY A 227 -19.73 24.94 11.88
N ASN A 228 -18.75 24.12 11.50
CA ASN A 228 -18.22 24.00 10.13
C ASN A 228 -17.59 22.60 9.93
N THR A 229 -17.09 22.31 8.72
CA THR A 229 -16.46 21.03 8.35
C THR A 229 -14.99 21.16 7.93
N THR A 230 -14.34 22.28 8.22
CA THR A 230 -12.99 22.61 7.71
C THR A 230 -11.99 22.94 8.82
N SER A 231 -12.47 23.28 10.01
CA SER A 231 -11.63 23.67 11.15
C SER A 231 -10.96 22.49 11.84
N SER A 232 -9.88 22.76 12.57
CA SER A 232 -9.22 21.78 13.45
C SER A 232 -10.17 21.26 14.54
N ALA A 233 -11.10 22.09 15.04
CA ALA A 233 -12.11 21.68 16.01
C ALA A 233 -13.04 20.59 15.45
N TYR A 234 -13.43 20.70 14.18
CA TYR A 234 -14.21 19.67 13.49
C TYR A 234 -13.41 18.36 13.40
N TYR A 235 -12.18 18.39 12.88
CA TYR A 235 -11.38 17.17 12.69
C TYR A 235 -11.00 16.50 14.02
N SER A 236 -10.70 17.29 15.05
CA SER A 236 -10.44 16.77 16.40
C SER A 236 -11.66 16.05 16.96
N LYS A 237 -12.86 16.63 16.81
CA LYS A 237 -14.09 15.99 17.28
C LYS A 237 -14.44 14.75 16.45
N MET A 238 -14.26 14.81 15.14
CA MET A 238 -14.48 13.67 14.25
C MET A 238 -13.56 12.51 14.63
N TRP A 239 -12.27 12.78 14.88
CA TRP A 239 -11.30 11.78 15.34
C TRP A 239 -11.67 11.22 16.71
N GLU A 240 -12.02 12.07 17.69
CA GLU A 240 -12.45 11.63 19.03
C GLU A 240 -13.58 10.59 18.95
N LEU A 241 -14.57 10.85 18.10
CA LEU A 241 -15.75 10.00 17.92
C LEU A 241 -15.47 8.73 17.11
N SER A 242 -14.48 8.76 16.21
CA SER A 242 -14.25 7.69 15.24
C SER A 242 -13.00 6.84 15.47
N LYS A 243 -12.06 7.29 16.32
CA LYS A 243 -10.76 6.63 16.51
C LYS A 243 -10.87 5.14 16.85
N GLY A 244 -11.88 4.76 17.63
CA GLY A 244 -12.06 3.38 18.10
C GLY A 244 -12.35 2.43 16.93
N PHE A 245 -13.40 2.71 16.17
CA PHE A 245 -13.74 1.87 15.01
C PHE A 245 -12.75 2.06 13.86
N THR A 246 -12.20 3.26 13.67
CA THR A 246 -11.18 3.51 12.64
C THR A 246 -9.95 2.65 12.90
N THR A 247 -9.40 2.66 14.12
CA THR A 247 -8.24 1.83 14.49
C THR A 247 -8.54 0.34 14.32
N LYS A 248 -9.76 -0.10 14.64
CA LYS A 248 -10.21 -1.47 14.39
C LYS A 248 -10.22 -1.81 12.90
N LEU A 249 -10.78 -0.95 12.04
CA LEU A 249 -10.81 -1.16 10.59
C LEU A 249 -9.40 -1.28 9.99
N PHE A 250 -8.45 -0.45 10.42
CA PHE A 250 -7.06 -0.56 9.99
C PHE A 250 -6.40 -1.87 10.47
N LYS A 251 -6.66 -2.28 11.71
CA LYS A 251 -6.16 -3.54 12.27
C LYS A 251 -6.69 -4.72 11.44
N GLU A 252 -8.01 -4.77 11.25
CA GLU A 252 -8.67 -5.82 10.47
C GLU A 252 -8.15 -5.84 9.04
N ALA A 253 -8.06 -4.70 8.34
CA ALA A 253 -7.54 -4.64 6.98
C ALA A 253 -6.15 -5.27 6.85
N SER A 254 -5.22 -4.89 7.75
CA SER A 254 -3.86 -5.41 7.75
C SER A 254 -3.84 -6.91 8.04
N TYR A 255 -4.63 -7.35 9.02
CA TYR A 255 -4.72 -8.76 9.42
C TYR A 255 -5.33 -9.63 8.31
N LYS A 256 -6.44 -9.18 7.72
CA LYS A 256 -7.15 -9.86 6.64
C LYS A 256 -6.27 -9.99 5.40
N LEU A 257 -5.58 -8.91 5.01
CA LEU A 257 -4.58 -8.92 3.95
C LEU A 257 -3.49 -9.98 4.21
N THR A 258 -2.92 -9.98 5.42
CA THR A 258 -1.86 -10.94 5.78
C THR A 258 -2.35 -12.39 5.71
N CYS A 259 -3.59 -12.68 6.12
CA CYS A 259 -4.16 -14.02 5.99
C CYS A 259 -4.36 -14.44 4.53
N LEU A 260 -4.80 -13.53 3.65
CA LEU A 260 -4.95 -13.82 2.22
C LEU A 260 -3.60 -14.14 1.58
N ILE A 261 -2.58 -13.31 1.83
CA ILE A 261 -1.22 -13.57 1.34
C ILE A 261 -0.69 -14.92 1.85
N TYR A 262 -0.83 -15.17 3.15
CA TYR A 262 -0.37 -16.41 3.77
C TYR A 262 -1.05 -17.62 3.12
N THR A 263 -2.36 -17.53 2.90
CA THR A 263 -3.14 -18.58 2.25
C THR A 263 -2.70 -18.80 0.81
N ALA A 264 -2.48 -17.73 0.03
CA ALA A 264 -1.98 -17.84 -1.35
C ALA A 264 -0.60 -18.50 -1.41
N TRP A 265 0.30 -18.15 -0.48
CA TRP A 265 1.63 -18.75 -0.35
C TRP A 265 1.57 -20.24 0.02
N LEU A 266 0.75 -20.62 1.01
CA LEU A 266 0.53 -22.02 1.39
C LEU A 266 -0.05 -22.84 0.24
N ASN A 267 -1.05 -22.31 -0.47
CA ASN A 267 -1.67 -22.96 -1.62
C ASN A 267 -0.69 -23.14 -2.80
N ALA A 268 0.35 -22.31 -2.86
CA ALA A 268 1.42 -22.44 -3.83
C ALA A 268 2.49 -23.48 -3.43
N GLY A 269 2.31 -24.19 -2.32
CA GLY A 269 3.28 -25.17 -1.83
C GLY A 269 4.39 -24.54 -0.97
N SER A 270 4.16 -23.35 -0.44
CA SER A 270 5.12 -22.63 0.41
C SER A 270 6.48 -22.42 -0.25
N PRO A 271 6.54 -21.86 -1.48
CA PRO A 271 7.80 -21.66 -2.18
C PRO A 271 8.71 -20.75 -1.37
N VAL A 272 10.01 -21.02 -1.44
CA VAL A 272 11.05 -20.20 -0.82
C VAL A 272 11.64 -19.33 -1.94
N SER A 273 11.82 -18.04 -1.68
CA SER A 273 12.48 -17.16 -2.64
C SER A 273 13.90 -17.66 -2.86
N VAL A 274 14.26 -18.02 -4.10
CA VAL A 274 15.63 -18.48 -4.45
C VAL A 274 16.66 -17.35 -4.37
N GLU A 275 16.25 -16.13 -3.98
CA GLU A 275 17.19 -15.11 -3.48
C GLU A 275 17.75 -15.46 -2.08
N GLU A 276 17.23 -16.50 -1.40
CA GLU A 276 17.65 -16.95 -0.06
C GLU A 276 18.59 -18.18 -0.04
N GLU A 277 19.44 -18.36 -1.07
CA GLU A 277 20.66 -19.20 -0.94
C GLU A 277 21.93 -18.38 -0.71
N SER A 278 21.80 -17.11 -0.27
CA SER A 278 22.91 -16.33 0.30
C SER A 278 22.59 -15.75 1.68
N ILE A 279 22.56 -16.64 2.67
CA ILE A 279 23.00 -16.46 4.07
C ILE A 279 22.24 -15.42 4.93
N LEU A 280 21.54 -15.95 5.94
CA LEU A 280 21.30 -15.40 7.28
C LEU A 280 22.19 -14.19 7.67
N GLN A 281 21.64 -12.96 7.63
CA GLN A 281 21.94 -11.89 8.60
C GLN A 281 20.91 -10.76 8.49
N SER A 282 20.34 -10.37 9.64
CA SER A 282 19.45 -9.24 9.97
C SER A 282 19.59 -7.97 9.12
N PRO A 283 18.55 -7.08 9.06
CA PRO A 283 18.54 -5.92 8.17
C PRO A 283 19.76 -5.05 8.41
N SER A 284 20.70 -5.11 7.47
CA SER A 284 21.96 -4.41 7.57
C SER A 284 21.79 -3.07 6.88
N THR A 285 21.62 -2.03 7.68
CA THR A 285 21.63 -0.64 7.22
C THR A 285 23.04 -0.24 6.80
N PHE A 286 23.48 -0.76 5.66
CA PHE A 286 24.62 -0.21 4.95
C PHE A 286 24.22 1.11 4.29
N ASN A 287 25.08 2.12 4.34
CA ASN A 287 24.82 3.42 3.73
C ASN A 287 26.13 4.03 3.21
N LEU A 288 26.20 4.37 1.93
CA LEU A 288 27.28 5.18 1.37
C LEU A 288 26.86 6.65 1.39
N TYR A 289 27.69 7.55 1.89
CA TYR A 289 27.39 8.98 1.90
C TYR A 289 27.96 9.69 0.66
N GLN A 290 27.37 10.84 0.32
CA GLN A 290 27.92 11.73 -0.70
C GLN A 290 29.29 12.26 -0.24
N ASN A 291 30.29 12.21 -1.11
CA ASN A 291 31.62 12.73 -0.80
C ASN A 291 31.56 14.24 -0.49
N TYR A 292 32.39 14.71 0.43
CA TYR A 292 32.43 16.12 0.81
C TYR A 292 33.89 16.63 0.90
N PRO A 293 34.22 17.75 0.24
CA PRO A 293 33.35 18.55 -0.65
C PRO A 293 32.99 17.81 -1.96
N ASN A 294 31.90 18.20 -2.62
CA ASN A 294 31.55 17.82 -3.99
C ASN A 294 30.82 19.00 -4.67
N PRO A 295 31.38 19.64 -5.71
CA PRO A 295 32.65 19.33 -6.36
C PRO A 295 33.88 19.51 -5.44
N PHE A 296 35.02 18.87 -5.77
CA PHE A 296 36.24 18.88 -4.94
C PHE A 296 37.50 19.25 -5.73
N ASN A 297 38.56 19.68 -5.04
CA ASN A 297 39.87 20.03 -5.62
C ASN A 297 41.03 19.92 -4.60
N PRO A 298 42.07 19.11 -4.86
CA PRO A 298 42.02 17.80 -5.52
C PRO A 298 41.55 16.71 -4.55
N THR A 299 41.24 17.07 -3.30
CA THR A 299 40.93 16.11 -2.22
C THR A 299 39.47 16.18 -1.77
N THR A 300 38.88 15.02 -1.50
CA THR A 300 37.54 14.86 -0.91
C THR A 300 37.54 13.75 0.14
N LYS A 301 36.52 13.72 0.99
CA LYS A 301 36.29 12.64 1.94
C LYS A 301 35.07 11.82 1.53
N ILE A 302 35.21 10.51 1.57
CA ILE A 302 34.13 9.56 1.30
C ILE A 302 33.85 8.81 2.60
N SER A 303 32.61 8.88 3.07
CA SER A 303 32.20 8.24 4.31
C SER A 303 31.12 7.20 4.04
N TRP A 304 31.08 6.15 4.85
CA TRP A 304 30.06 5.11 4.77
C TRP A 304 29.83 4.47 6.14
N GLN A 305 28.69 3.81 6.28
CA GLN A 305 28.30 3.06 7.46
C GLN A 305 28.08 1.59 7.09
N SER A 306 28.62 0.70 7.92
CA SER A 306 28.49 -0.74 7.83
C SER A 306 27.88 -1.25 9.13
N SER A 307 26.64 -1.74 9.10
CA SER A 307 25.95 -2.24 10.29
C SER A 307 26.43 -3.63 10.73
N VAL A 308 27.15 -4.36 9.87
CA VAL A 308 27.79 -5.65 10.16
C VAL A 308 29.24 -5.66 9.68
N GLY A 309 30.08 -6.51 10.26
CA GLY A 309 31.45 -6.70 9.79
C GLY A 309 31.49 -7.50 8.49
N SER A 310 32.27 -7.04 7.51
CA SER A 310 32.42 -7.73 6.22
C SER A 310 33.68 -7.29 5.48
N TRP A 311 34.02 -8.01 4.41
CA TRP A 311 34.98 -7.53 3.43
C TRP A 311 34.41 -6.30 2.70
N GLN A 312 35.15 -5.19 2.73
CA GLN A 312 34.72 -3.91 2.19
C GLN A 312 35.67 -3.48 1.07
N THR A 313 35.10 -3.11 -0.07
CA THR A 313 35.84 -2.61 -1.23
C THR A 313 35.26 -1.29 -1.70
N LEU A 314 36.04 -0.21 -1.63
CA LEU A 314 35.67 1.11 -2.14
C LEU A 314 36.60 1.48 -3.28
N LYS A 315 36.04 1.62 -4.48
CA LYS A 315 36.79 1.87 -5.72
C LYS A 315 36.25 3.10 -6.44
N VAL A 316 37.12 3.78 -7.18
CA VAL A 316 36.81 4.95 -8.01
C VAL A 316 36.95 4.57 -9.48
N TYR A 317 36.01 5.06 -10.30
CA TYR A 317 35.91 4.79 -11.73
C TYR A 317 35.74 6.09 -12.52
N ASP A 318 36.25 6.11 -13.75
CA ASP A 318 35.95 7.16 -14.72
C ASP A 318 34.59 6.95 -15.41
N VAL A 319 34.19 7.87 -16.31
CA VAL A 319 32.91 7.80 -17.04
C VAL A 319 32.81 6.63 -18.03
N LEU A 320 33.94 6.02 -18.39
CA LEU A 320 34.01 4.85 -19.26
C LEU A 320 33.96 3.53 -18.45
N GLY A 321 33.95 3.63 -17.11
CA GLY A 321 33.94 2.48 -16.20
C GLY A 321 35.32 1.92 -15.90
N ASN A 322 36.41 2.58 -16.28
CA ASN A 322 37.76 2.14 -15.90
C ASN A 322 38.01 2.45 -14.42
N GLU A 323 38.54 1.48 -13.68
CA GLU A 323 38.98 1.70 -12.31
C GLU A 323 40.21 2.62 -12.29
N VAL A 324 40.12 3.75 -11.59
CA VAL A 324 41.21 4.73 -11.46
C VAL A 324 41.86 4.74 -10.07
N ALA A 325 41.17 4.19 -9.05
CA ALA A 325 41.74 3.99 -7.72
C ALA A 325 40.98 2.93 -6.92
N THR A 326 41.69 2.18 -6.09
CA THR A 326 41.11 1.39 -4.99
C THR A 326 41.46 2.09 -3.67
N LEU A 327 40.44 2.53 -2.92
CA LEU A 327 40.59 3.28 -1.67
C LEU A 327 40.50 2.38 -0.43
N VAL A 328 39.70 1.33 -0.51
CA VAL A 328 39.52 0.32 0.54
C VAL A 328 39.41 -1.03 -0.12
N ASN A 329 40.07 -2.05 0.43
CA ASN A 329 39.92 -3.44 0.03
C ASN A 329 40.39 -4.36 1.17
N GLU A 330 39.63 -4.39 2.25
CA GLU A 330 40.00 -5.12 3.46
C GLU A 330 38.76 -5.51 4.26
N GLU A 331 38.93 -6.46 5.17
CA GLU A 331 37.90 -6.82 6.14
C GLU A 331 37.79 -5.76 7.24
N LYS A 332 36.58 -5.24 7.45
CA LYS A 332 36.29 -4.24 8.49
C LYS A 332 35.12 -4.68 9.37
N PRO A 333 35.16 -4.41 10.68
CA PRO A 333 34.04 -4.68 11.58
C PRO A 333 32.84 -3.76 11.28
N ALA A 334 31.74 -3.93 12.01
CA ALA A 334 30.64 -2.97 11.97
C ALA A 334 31.11 -1.60 12.48
N GLY A 335 30.72 -0.51 11.81
CA GLY A 335 31.15 0.83 12.17
C GLY A 335 30.86 1.87 11.09
N SER A 336 31.20 3.12 11.40
CA SER A 336 31.24 4.22 10.43
C SER A 336 32.68 4.50 10.07
N TYR A 337 32.92 4.71 8.78
CA TYR A 337 34.26 4.85 8.21
C TYR A 337 34.33 6.07 7.31
N GLU A 338 35.54 6.60 7.18
CA GLU A 338 35.86 7.72 6.30
C GLU A 338 37.23 7.46 5.67
N VAL A 339 37.34 7.74 4.37
CA VAL A 339 38.62 7.73 3.65
C VAL A 339 38.78 9.04 2.89
N SER A 340 40.01 9.56 2.87
CA SER A 340 40.35 10.71 2.03
C SER A 340 40.80 10.23 0.66
N PHE A 341 40.23 10.80 -0.40
CA PHE A 341 40.62 10.56 -1.77
C PHE A 341 41.31 11.81 -2.33
N ASN A 342 42.58 11.67 -2.75
CA ASN A 342 43.31 12.71 -3.48
C ASN A 342 43.37 12.31 -4.97
N ALA A 343 42.79 13.13 -5.83
CA ALA A 343 42.74 12.94 -7.27
C ALA A 343 43.92 13.62 -8.00
N ASP A 344 45.10 13.60 -7.40
CA ASP A 344 46.33 14.08 -8.03
C ASP A 344 46.73 13.26 -9.25
N GLY A 345 46.84 13.94 -10.40
CA GLY A 345 47.07 13.31 -11.71
C GLY A 345 45.81 12.96 -12.51
N LEU A 346 44.60 13.16 -11.97
CA LEU A 346 43.35 12.98 -12.70
C LEU A 346 42.86 14.28 -13.35
N SER A 347 42.20 14.17 -14.52
CA SER A 347 41.63 15.30 -15.25
C SER A 347 40.33 15.79 -14.61
N SER A 348 40.01 17.08 -14.72
CA SER A 348 38.71 17.60 -14.27
C SER A 348 37.56 16.87 -14.97
N GLY A 349 36.52 16.52 -14.23
CA GLY A 349 35.43 15.73 -14.79
C GLY A 349 34.58 15.00 -13.76
N ILE A 350 33.71 14.13 -14.26
CA ILE A 350 32.82 13.30 -13.45
C ILE A 350 33.52 11.96 -13.18
N TYR A 351 33.46 11.53 -11.92
CA TYR A 351 33.93 10.22 -11.48
C TYR A 351 32.83 9.54 -10.67
N PHE A 352 32.90 8.22 -10.57
CA PHE A 352 32.00 7.42 -9.75
C PHE A 352 32.80 6.68 -8.71
N TYR A 353 32.27 6.56 -7.49
CA TYR A 353 32.84 5.68 -6.49
C TYR A 353 31.80 4.66 -6.05
N LYS A 354 32.24 3.42 -5.88
CA LYS A 354 31.39 2.27 -5.62
C LYS A 354 31.88 1.54 -4.39
N LEU A 355 30.99 1.36 -3.43
CA LEU A 355 31.22 0.56 -2.24
C LEU A 355 30.60 -0.82 -2.45
N PHE A 356 31.40 -1.86 -2.21
CA PHE A 356 30.96 -3.24 -2.02
C PHE A 356 31.20 -3.62 -0.56
N SER A 357 30.19 -4.15 0.12
CA SER A 357 30.29 -4.57 1.53
C SER A 357 29.35 -5.74 1.78
N GLY A 358 29.87 -6.97 1.79
CA GLY A 358 29.02 -8.17 1.78
C GLY A 358 28.10 -8.17 0.54
N ASN A 359 26.78 -8.20 0.76
CA ASN A 359 25.76 -8.15 -0.31
C ASN A 359 25.35 -6.71 -0.70
N PHE A 360 25.87 -5.68 -0.01
CA PHE A 360 25.55 -4.29 -0.30
C PHE A 360 26.44 -3.71 -1.39
N VAL A 361 25.81 -3.07 -2.39
CA VAL A 361 26.49 -2.37 -3.47
C VAL A 361 25.83 -1.03 -3.71
N GLU A 362 26.56 0.06 -3.48
CA GLU A 362 26.08 1.41 -3.78
C GLU A 362 27.13 2.20 -4.56
N THR A 363 26.67 2.99 -5.53
CA THR A 363 27.53 3.86 -6.36
C THR A 363 27.06 5.30 -6.25
N LYS A 364 28.01 6.22 -6.08
CA LYS A 364 27.73 7.67 -6.11
C LYS A 364 28.66 8.41 -7.05
N LYS A 365 28.21 9.58 -7.48
CA LYS A 365 28.88 10.46 -8.43
C LYS A 365 29.62 11.57 -7.69
N MET A 366 30.85 11.87 -8.11
CA MET A 366 31.63 13.02 -7.66
C MET A 366 32.16 13.83 -8.83
N ILE A 367 32.43 15.11 -8.60
CA ILE A 367 32.88 16.07 -9.61
C ILE A 367 34.23 16.64 -9.16
N LEU A 368 35.28 16.36 -9.93
CA LEU A 368 36.61 16.93 -9.72
C LEU A 368 36.72 18.25 -10.49
N LEU A 369 37.01 19.33 -9.78
CA LEU A 369 37.38 20.62 -10.34
C LEU A 369 38.89 20.79 -10.17
N ARG A 370 39.58 21.23 -11.22
CA ARG A 370 40.94 21.75 -11.13
C ARG A 370 40.96 23.15 -11.69
#